data_AF-X1QCX7-F1
#
_entry.id   AF-X1QCX7-F1
#
_cell.length_a   1.000
_cell.length_b   1.000
_cell.length_c   1.000
_cell.angle_alpha   90.00
_cell.angle_beta   90.00
_cell.angle_gamma   90.00
#
_symmetry.space_group_name_H-M   'P 1'
#
loop_
_entity.id
_entity.type
_entity.pdbx_description
1 polymer ?
#
loop_
_entity_poly.entity_id
_entity_poly.type
_entity_poly.pdbx_seq_one_letter_code
_entity_poly.pdbx_strand_id
1 'polypeptide(L)'
;ASSNVRSYRDLPLLLYHIQTKFRDEPRPRAGLIRVREFTMKDLYSLDADEEGLDQSYNKMLQAYQNIYACCGLPALLVEADSGAIGGKDSHEFMVPTESGE
;
A
#
# COMPACT_ATOMS: atom_id res chain seq x y z
N ALA A 1 -18.75 -18.52 6.88
CA ALA A 1 -17.56 -17.98 7.58
C ALA A 1 -18.00 -16.77 8.40
N SER A 2 -17.52 -16.60 9.63
CA SER A 2 -17.80 -15.40 10.43
C SER A 2 -17.35 -14.17 9.64
N SER A 3 -18.22 -13.17 9.50
CA SER A 3 -17.91 -11.94 8.75
C SER A 3 -16.89 -11.05 9.45
N ASN A 4 -16.63 -11.28 10.75
CA ASN A 4 -15.88 -10.37 11.62
C ASN A 4 -14.86 -11.14 12.47
N VAL A 5 -13.75 -10.46 12.79
CA VAL A 5 -12.76 -10.86 13.80
C VAL A 5 -13.41 -10.80 15.18
N ARG A 6 -13.31 -11.87 15.97
CA ARG A 6 -13.89 -11.96 17.33
C ARG A 6 -12.89 -12.42 18.39
N SER A 7 -11.75 -12.96 17.98
CA SER A 7 -10.70 -13.43 18.88
C SER A 7 -9.31 -13.16 18.29
N TYR A 8 -8.30 -13.08 19.14
CA TYR A 8 -6.89 -13.09 18.70
C TYR A 8 -6.56 -14.30 17.82
N ARG A 9 -7.31 -15.41 17.96
CA ARG A 9 -7.14 -16.62 17.14
C ARG A 9 -7.54 -16.42 15.68
N ASP A 10 -8.28 -15.36 15.38
CA ASP A 10 -8.65 -14.99 14.01
C ASP A 10 -7.56 -14.11 13.35
N LEU A 11 -6.48 -13.79 14.07
CA LEU A 11 -5.38 -12.94 13.64
C LEU A 11 -4.09 -13.78 13.45
N PRO A 12 -3.20 -13.37 12.52
CA PRO A 12 -3.28 -12.19 11.68
C PRO A 12 -4.26 -12.35 10.50
N LEU A 13 -4.91 -11.26 10.12
CA LEU A 13 -5.83 -11.22 8.97
C LEU A 13 -5.36 -10.16 7.98
N LEU A 14 -5.16 -10.55 6.72
CA LEU A 14 -4.79 -9.64 5.64
C LEU A 14 -5.89 -9.62 4.59
N LEU A 15 -6.53 -8.47 4.40
CA LEU A 15 -7.62 -8.28 3.44
C LEU A 15 -7.17 -7.30 2.37
N TYR A 16 -7.35 -7.64 1.10
CA TYR A 16 -7.09 -6.72 0.01
C TYR A 16 -8.16 -6.80 -1.06
N HIS A 17 -8.24 -5.75 -1.84
CA HIS A 17 -9.00 -5.72 -3.08
C HIS A 17 -8.27 -4.91 -4.12
N ILE A 18 -8.66 -5.10 -5.38
CA ILE A 18 -8.27 -4.27 -6.50
C ILE A 18 -9.54 -3.60 -6.98
N GLN A 19 -9.61 -2.28 -6.81
CA GLN A 19 -10.83 -1.53 -7.04
C GLN A 19 -10.51 -0.16 -7.62
N THR A 20 -11.43 0.35 -8.45
CA THR A 20 -11.46 1.74 -8.86
C THR A 20 -11.69 2.67 -7.66
N LYS A 21 -10.87 3.71 -7.54
CA LYS A 21 -10.95 4.76 -6.54
C LYS A 21 -11.16 6.10 -7.23
N PHE A 22 -11.69 7.06 -6.47
CA PHE A 22 -11.84 8.43 -6.90
C PHE A 22 -11.14 9.38 -5.92
N ARG A 23 -10.35 10.32 -6.44
CA ARG A 23 -9.78 11.46 -5.71
C ARG A 23 -10.08 12.73 -6.48
N ASP A 24 -10.62 13.75 -5.83
CA ASP A 24 -10.92 15.02 -6.48
C ASP A 24 -9.65 15.86 -6.68
N GLU A 25 -8.79 15.40 -7.58
CA GLU A 25 -7.54 16.08 -7.94
C GLU A 25 -7.88 17.41 -8.67
N PRO A 26 -7.46 18.57 -8.11
CA PRO A 26 -7.76 19.87 -8.70
C PRO A 26 -7.07 20.09 -10.05
N ARG A 27 -5.90 19.47 -10.30
CA ARG A 27 -5.16 19.61 -11.57
C ARG A 27 -4.70 18.25 -12.13
N PRO A 28 -5.60 17.46 -12.74
CA PRO A 28 -5.24 16.20 -13.38
C PRO A 28 -4.26 16.42 -14.54
N ARG A 29 -3.18 15.64 -14.59
CA ARG A 29 -2.07 15.80 -15.55
C ARG A 29 -1.34 14.48 -15.78
N ALA A 30 -0.44 14.45 -16.77
CA ALA A 30 0.45 13.30 -17.03
C ALA A 30 -0.26 11.96 -17.29
N GLY A 31 -1.43 11.99 -17.94
CA GLY A 31 -2.19 10.78 -18.26
C GLY A 31 -2.52 10.00 -16.99
N LEU A 32 -2.30 8.69 -16.98
CA LEU A 32 -2.63 7.79 -15.87
C LEU A 32 -1.88 8.07 -14.56
N ILE A 33 -0.82 8.87 -14.59
CA ILE A 33 0.01 9.15 -13.41
C ILE A 33 -0.74 10.03 -12.40
N ARG A 34 -1.56 10.99 -12.86
CA ARG A 34 -2.31 11.89 -11.98
C ARG A 34 -3.70 12.23 -12.52
N VAL A 35 -4.64 11.35 -12.19
CA VAL A 35 -6.06 11.41 -12.60
C VAL A 35 -7.00 11.43 -11.39
N ARG A 36 -8.29 11.66 -11.64
CA ARG A 36 -9.33 11.58 -10.60
C ARG A 36 -9.80 10.17 -10.33
N GLU A 37 -9.89 9.33 -11.36
CA GLU A 37 -10.35 7.94 -11.23
C GLU A 37 -9.20 6.99 -11.62
N PHE A 38 -8.82 6.10 -10.71
CA PHE A 38 -7.69 5.19 -10.92
C PHE A 38 -7.93 3.84 -10.24
N THR A 39 -7.31 2.78 -10.76
CA THR A 39 -7.33 1.46 -10.12
C THR A 39 -6.28 1.40 -9.04
N MET A 40 -6.64 0.89 -7.85
CA MET A 40 -5.72 0.73 -6.73
C MET A 40 -5.88 -0.65 -6.11
N LYS A 41 -4.74 -1.24 -5.73
CA LYS A 41 -4.69 -2.36 -4.79
C LYS A 41 -4.38 -1.83 -3.40
N ASP A 42 -5.38 -1.79 -2.54
CA ASP A 42 -5.26 -1.48 -1.12
C ASP A 42 -5.42 -2.76 -0.28
N LEU A 43 -4.54 -2.92 0.72
CA LEU A 43 -4.55 -4.04 1.67
C LEU A 43 -4.58 -3.47 3.09
N TYR A 44 -5.30 -4.14 3.96
CA TYR A 44 -5.43 -3.85 5.38
C TYR A 44 -5.04 -5.11 6.16
N SER A 45 -4.04 -5.00 7.04
CA SER A 45 -3.71 -6.05 8.00
C SER A 45 -4.33 -5.75 9.35
N LEU A 46 -4.74 -6.81 10.03
CA LEU A 46 -5.15 -6.79 11.42
C LEU A 46 -4.27 -7.80 12.15
N ASP A 47 -3.59 -7.32 13.19
CA ASP A 47 -2.63 -8.08 13.97
C ASP A 47 -2.95 -7.90 15.47
N ALA A 48 -2.56 -8.89 16.29
CA ALA A 48 -2.93 -8.91 17.71
C ALA A 48 -2.12 -7.91 18.55
N ASP A 49 -0.92 -7.57 18.10
CA ASP A 49 0.06 -6.71 18.76
C ASP A 49 0.99 -6.06 17.73
N GLU A 50 1.91 -5.22 18.22
CA GLU A 50 2.87 -4.47 17.42
C GLU A 50 3.90 -5.38 16.73
N GLU A 51 4.32 -6.48 17.37
CA GLU A 51 5.24 -7.45 16.76
C GLU A 51 4.58 -8.15 15.56
N GLY A 52 3.29 -8.51 15.67
CA GLY A 52 2.50 -9.03 14.56
C GLY A 52 2.36 -8.03 13.43
N LEU A 53 2.11 -6.75 13.77
CA LEU A 53 2.06 -5.66 12.79
C LEU A 53 3.38 -5.54 12.02
N ASP A 54 4.52 -5.56 12.71
CA ASP A 54 5.85 -5.50 12.08
C ASP A 54 6.08 -6.67 11.13
N GLN A 55 5.64 -7.87 11.49
CA GLN A 55 5.72 -9.04 10.61
C GLN A 55 4.83 -8.87 9.37
N SER A 56 3.60 -8.39 9.53
CA SER A 56 2.67 -8.12 8.43
C SER A 56 3.18 -7.00 7.52
N TYR A 57 3.77 -5.95 8.08
CA TYR A 57 4.41 -4.86 7.36
C TYR A 57 5.58 -5.35 6.51
N ASN A 58 6.50 -6.12 7.10
CA ASN A 58 7.65 -6.68 6.39
C ASN A 58 7.23 -7.66 5.28
N LYS A 59 6.16 -8.42 5.47
CA LYS A 59 5.57 -9.25 4.40
C LYS A 59 5.10 -8.38 3.23
N MET A 60 4.50 -7.22 3.49
CA MET A 60 4.06 -6.30 2.44
C MET A 60 5.23 -5.64 1.72
N LEU A 61 6.29 -5.23 2.44
CA LEU A 61 7.51 -4.73 1.82
C LEU A 61 8.09 -5.75 0.83
N GLN A 62 8.26 -7.00 1.26
CA GLN A 62 8.79 -8.05 0.38
C GLN A 62 7.86 -8.36 -0.80
N ALA A 63 6.54 -8.38 -0.57
CA ALA A 63 5.57 -8.63 -1.62
C ALA A 63 5.60 -7.53 -2.69
N TYR A 64 5.70 -6.26 -2.30
CA TYR A 64 5.78 -5.14 -3.24
C TYR A 64 7.11 -5.13 -3.99
N GLN A 65 8.24 -5.41 -3.33
CA GLN A 65 9.53 -5.61 -4.01
C GLN A 65 9.43 -6.67 -5.11
N ASN A 66 8.80 -7.82 -4.81
CA ASN A 66 8.60 -8.89 -5.78
C ASN A 66 7.68 -8.46 -6.93
N ILE A 67 6.58 -7.73 -6.65
CA ILE A 67 5.67 -7.22 -7.67
C ILE A 67 6.40 -6.29 -8.63
N TYR A 68 7.16 -5.32 -8.13
CA TYR A 68 7.91 -4.40 -9.00
C TYR A 68 8.99 -5.12 -9.80
N ALA A 69 9.69 -6.09 -9.20
CA ALA A 69 10.65 -6.92 -9.90
C ALA A 69 9.99 -7.75 -11.03
N CYS A 70 8.83 -8.35 -10.78
CA CYS A 70 8.04 -9.06 -11.81
C CYS A 70 7.59 -8.14 -12.95
N CYS A 71 7.28 -6.87 -12.63
CA CYS A 71 6.94 -5.86 -13.63
C CYS A 71 8.16 -5.27 -14.35
N GLY A 72 9.39 -5.65 -13.98
CA GLY A 72 10.63 -5.10 -14.55
C GLY A 72 10.87 -3.63 -14.19
N LEU A 73 10.30 -3.15 -13.07
CA LEU A 73 10.42 -1.77 -12.61
C LEU A 73 11.55 -1.62 -11.59
N PRO A 74 12.46 -0.65 -11.77
CA PRO A 74 13.55 -0.38 -10.82
C PRO A 74 13.04 0.46 -9.62
N ALA A 75 12.08 -0.07 -8.87
CA ALA A 75 11.49 0.62 -7.72
C ALA A 75 12.46 0.64 -6.52
N LEU A 76 12.63 1.82 -5.92
CA LEU A 76 13.41 2.08 -4.72
C LEU A 76 12.48 2.24 -3.53
N LEU A 77 12.85 1.65 -2.39
CA LEU A 77 12.17 1.88 -1.12
C LEU A 77 12.71 3.15 -0.47
N VAL A 78 11.83 4.07 -0.09
CA VAL A 78 12.19 5.32 0.60
C VAL A 78 11.30 5.51 1.84
N GLU A 79 11.84 6.10 2.89
CA GLU A 79 11.04 6.56 4.03
C GLU A 79 10.10 7.68 3.58
N ALA A 80 8.87 7.66 4.09
CA ALA A 80 7.82 8.58 3.67
C ALA A 80 7.06 9.15 4.88
N ASP A 81 6.38 10.28 4.65
CA ASP A 81 5.43 10.80 5.62
C ASP A 81 4.17 9.91 5.64
N SER A 82 3.63 9.67 6.83
CA SER A 82 2.38 8.91 7.00
C SER A 82 1.15 9.75 6.62
N GLY A 83 1.30 11.08 6.57
CA GLY A 83 0.26 12.02 6.16
C GLY A 83 -1.05 11.83 6.94
N ALA A 84 -2.17 11.97 6.24
CA ALA A 84 -3.51 11.87 6.84
C ALA A 84 -3.94 10.43 7.21
N ILE A 85 -3.22 9.40 6.74
CA ILE A 85 -3.51 8.01 7.08
C ILE A 85 -3.06 7.72 8.53
N GLY A 86 -2.05 8.43 9.00
CA GLY A 86 -1.47 8.25 10.33
C GLY A 86 -0.57 7.02 10.41
N GLY A 87 0.19 6.94 11.50
CA GLY A 87 1.27 5.95 11.67
C GLY A 87 2.60 6.65 11.98
N LYS A 88 3.59 5.85 12.34
CA LYS A 88 4.99 6.31 12.51
C LYS A 88 5.85 5.85 11.35
N ASP A 89 5.72 4.57 10.99
CA ASP A 89 6.55 3.95 9.96
C ASP A 89 5.79 3.89 8.63
N SER A 90 6.28 4.66 7.66
CA SER A 90 5.73 4.72 6.30
C SER A 90 6.87 4.65 5.29
N HIS A 91 6.68 3.84 4.26
CA HIS A 91 7.61 3.72 3.16
C HIS A 91 6.87 3.82 1.82
N GLU A 92 7.50 4.45 0.86
CA GLU A 92 7.05 4.53 -0.51
C GLU A 92 7.98 3.76 -1.44
N PHE A 93 7.40 3.18 -2.49
CA PHE A 93 8.15 2.60 -3.59
C PHE A 93 8.16 3.57 -4.76
N MET A 94 9.34 4.09 -5.09
CA MET A 94 9.55 5.13 -6.09
C MET A 94 10.32 4.59 -7.28
N VAL A 95 9.83 4.83 -8.51
CA VAL A 95 10.56 4.50 -9.74
C VAL A 95 11.28 5.76 -10.22
N PRO A 96 12.62 5.79 -10.30
CA PRO A 96 13.37 6.94 -10.78
C PRO A 96 13.05 7.25 -12.24
N THR A 97 12.76 8.52 -12.54
CA THR A 97 12.49 9.01 -13.89
C THR A 97 12.76 10.52 -13.97
N GLU A 98 13.20 11.02 -15.13
CA GLU A 98 13.39 12.45 -15.37
C GLU A 98 12.06 13.23 -15.38
N SER A 99 10.95 12.54 -15.64
CA SER A 99 9.60 13.11 -15.65
C SER A 99 8.84 12.85 -14.35
N GLY A 100 9.55 12.67 -13.23
CA GLY A 100 8.95 12.60 -11.90
C GLY A 100 8.14 13.87 -11.60
N GLU A 101 7.17 13.77 -10.68
CA GLU A 101 6.32 14.90 -10.29
C GLU A 101 7.10 16.11 -9.75
#